data_AF-A0A529LKC7-F1
#
_entry.id   AF-A0A529LKC7-F1
#
_cell.length_a   1.000
_cell.length_b   1.000
_cell.length_c   1.000
_cell.angle_alpha   90.00
_cell.angle_beta   90.00
_cell.angle_gamma   90.00
#
_symmetry.space_group_name_H-M   'P 1'
#
loop_
_entity.id
_entity.type
_entity.pdbx_description
1 polymer ?
#
loop_
_entity_poly.entity_id
_entity_poly.type
_entity_poly.pdbx_seq_one_letter_code
_entity_poly.pdbx_strand_id
1 'polypeptide(L)' 'MSASERMKMAAGEWYTCIDDELEALRFAARDAVFEHNSLPPRHRG' A
#
# COMPACT_ATOMS: atom_id res chain seq x y z
N MET A 1 -8.52 -11.58 -20.09
CA MET A 1 -8.27 -11.41 -18.65
C MET A 1 -8.89 -10.08 -18.25
N SER A 2 -9.70 -10.03 -17.20
CA SER A 2 -10.10 -8.75 -16.60
C SER A 2 -8.86 -8.06 -16.02
N ALA A 3 -8.81 -6.73 -16.06
CA ALA A 3 -7.75 -5.97 -15.39
C ALA A 3 -7.75 -6.28 -13.89
N SER A 4 -6.55 -6.44 -13.28
CA SER A 4 -6.44 -6.60 -11.82
C SER A 4 -6.85 -5.32 -11.11
N GLU A 5 -7.17 -5.40 -9.82
CA GLU A 5 -7.51 -4.22 -9.03
C GLU A 5 -6.33 -3.23 -8.95
N ARG A 6 -5.09 -3.72 -8.98
CA ARG A 6 -3.90 -2.86 -9.10
C ARG A 6 -3.83 -2.13 -10.43
N MET A 7 -4.16 -2.79 -11.54
CA MET A 7 -4.20 -2.12 -12.84
C MET A 7 -5.27 -1.03 -12.88
N LYS A 8 -6.45 -1.30 -12.32
CA LYS A 8 -7.53 -0.31 -12.18
C LYS A 8 -7.11 0.88 -11.31
N MET A 9 -6.48 0.62 -10.17
CA MET A 9 -5.91 1.65 -9.29
C MET A 9 -4.89 2.53 -10.04
N ALA A 10 -3.96 1.91 -10.78
CA ALA A 10 -2.95 2.62 -11.56
C ALA A 10 -3.57 3.45 -12.71
N ALA A 11 -4.68 2.99 -13.28
CA ALA A 11 -5.43 3.68 -14.33
C ALA A 11 -6.38 4.77 -13.79
N GLY A 12 -6.54 4.90 -12.46
CA GLY A 12 -7.49 5.83 -11.85
C GLY A 12 -8.95 5.40 -12.00
N GLU A 13 -9.20 4.13 -12.31
CA GLU A 13 -10.53 3.54 -12.39
C GLU A 13 -11.08 3.24 -10.98
N TRP A 14 -12.37 2.91 -10.92
CA TRP A 14 -12.95 2.35 -9.70
C TRP A 14 -12.34 0.97 -9.41
N TYR A 15 -11.79 0.83 -8.21
CA TYR A 15 -11.18 -0.41 -7.72
C TYR A 15 -11.65 -0.72 -6.29
N THR A 16 -11.53 -1.98 -5.88
CA THR A 16 -11.75 -2.41 -4.49
C THR A 16 -10.44 -2.82 -3.84
N CYS A 17 -10.30 -2.52 -2.54
CA CYS A 17 -9.16 -2.98 -1.75
C CYS A 17 -9.37 -4.38 -1.15
N ILE A 18 -10.54 -5.01 -1.37
CA ILE A 18 -10.79 -6.42 -1.01
C ILE A 18 -10.21 -7.29 -2.14
N ASP A 19 -8.88 -7.31 -2.21
CA ASP A 19 -8.08 -7.99 -3.23
C ASP A 19 -6.71 -8.31 -2.64
N ASP A 20 -6.20 -9.51 -2.92
CA ASP A 20 -4.97 -10.02 -2.29
C ASP A 20 -3.73 -9.18 -2.67
N GLU A 21 -3.65 -8.69 -3.91
CA GLU A 21 -2.51 -7.87 -4.36
C GLU A 21 -2.52 -6.51 -3.67
N LEU A 22 -3.69 -5.87 -3.57
CA LEU A 22 -3.81 -4.58 -2.88
C LEU A 22 -3.70 -4.70 -1.36
N GLU A 23 -4.14 -5.80 -0.75
CA GLU A 23 -3.96 -6.01 0.69
C GLU A 23 -2.47 -6.23 1.03
N ALA A 24 -1.70 -6.92 0.18
CA ALA A 24 -0.25 -7.03 0.35
C ALA A 24 0.45 -5.65 0.31
N LEU A 25 0.03 -4.76 -0.60
CA LEU A 25 0.54 -3.38 -0.63
C LEU A 25 0.18 -2.60 0.64
N ARG A 26 -1.03 -2.80 1.17
CA ARG A 26 -1.49 -2.18 2.41
C ARG A 26 -0.69 -2.67 3.62
N PHE A 27 -0.33 -3.95 3.68
CA PHE A 27 0.56 -4.47 4.71
C PHE A 27 1.95 -3.81 4.65
N ALA A 28 2.58 -3.77 3.48
CA ALA A 28 3.89 -3.13 3.32
C ALA A 28 3.86 -1.64 3.72
N ALA A 29 2.80 -0.92 3.37
CA ALA A 29 2.62 0.47 3.78
C ALA A 29 2.47 0.63 5.30
N ARG A 30 1.71 -0.25 5.96
CA ARG A 30 1.55 -0.24 7.42
C ARG A 30 2.88 -0.47 8.14
N ASP A 31 3.67 -1.44 7.68
CA ASP A 31 4.98 -1.74 8.26
C ASP A 31 5.93 -0.57 8.13
N ALA A 32 6.03 0.03 6.94
CA ALA A 32 6.88 1.21 6.70
C ALA A 32 6.46 2.42 7.55
N VAL A 33 5.15 2.65 7.67
CA VAL A 33 4.62 3.74 8.52
C VAL A 33 4.93 3.47 9.99
N PHE A 34 4.76 2.23 10.46
CA PHE A 34 5.09 1.85 11.83
C PHE A 34 6.58 2.05 12.14
N GLU A 35 7.45 1.59 11.23
CA GLU A 35 8.89 1.77 11.34
C GLU A 35 9.25 3.26 11.43
N HIS A 36 8.77 4.07 10.50
CA HIS A 36 9.02 5.52 10.47
C HIS A 36 8.55 6.21 11.76
N ASN A 37 7.33 5.92 12.20
CA ASN A 37 6.73 6.55 13.38
C ASN A 37 7.43 6.15 14.68
N SER A 38 7.98 4.95 14.74
CA SER A 38 8.67 4.42 15.93
C SER A 38 10.17 4.76 15.95
N LEU A 39 10.73 5.17 14.81
CA LEU A 39 12.15 5.52 14.71
C LEU A 39 12.48 6.76 15.57
N PRO A 40 13.59 6.78 16.33
CA PRO A 40 14.00 7.96 17.08
C PRO A 40 14.11 9.20 16.18
N PRO A 41 13.69 10.40 16.62
CA PRO A 41 13.66 11.59 15.75
C PRO A 41 15.01 11.89 15.08
N ARG A 42 16.12 11.73 15.82
CA ARG A 42 17.49 11.91 15.32
C ARG A 42 17.92 10.96 14.20
N HIS A 43 17.17 9.89 13.96
CA HIS A 43 17.44 8.90 12.91
C HIS A 43 16.40 8.97 11.78
N ARG A 44 15.40 9.84 11.89
CA ARG A 44 14.52 10.18 10.76
C ARG A 44 15.31 11.07 9.79
N GLY A 45 14.98 11.02 8.51
CA GLY A 45 15.62 11.81 7.45
C GLY A 45 15.63 13.30 7.73
#